data_AF-A0AA39D500-F1
#
_entry.id   AF-A0AA39D500-F1
#
_cell.length_a   1.000
_cell.length_b   1.000
_cell.length_c   1.000
_cell.angle_alpha   90.00
_cell.angle_beta   90.00
_cell.angle_gamma   90.00
#
_symmetry.space_group_name_H-M   'P 1'
#
loop_
_entity.id
_entity.type
_entity.pdbx_description
1 polymer ?
#
loop_
_entity_poly.entity_id
_entity_poly.type
_entity_poly.pdbx_seq_one_letter_code
_entity_poly.pdbx_strand_id
1 'polypeptide(L)'
;MRGPKRASKIRKLFNLSKEDDVRKYVNTYRRTFTTKSGKKCSKAPKIQRLVTPLTLQRKRARIAEKKKRIAKAKSEAAEYQKLLATRLKEQRERRSESLAKKRSRLSAASKPSIVA
;
A
#
# COMPACT_ATOMS: atom_id res chain seq x y z
N MET A 1 -13.81 40.92 -12.29
CA MET A 1 -12.82 40.55 -11.25
C MET A 1 -12.94 39.07 -10.91
N ARG A 2 -11.84 38.30 -10.92
CA ARG A 2 -11.81 36.89 -10.54
C ARG A 2 -11.23 36.77 -9.14
N GLY A 3 -12.05 36.46 -8.14
CA GLY A 3 -11.59 36.31 -6.76
C GLY A 3 -10.72 35.05 -6.53
N PRO A 4 -10.14 34.91 -5.33
CA PRO A 4 -9.22 33.82 -5.01
C PRO A 4 -9.89 32.44 -5.12
N LYS A 5 -9.16 31.44 -5.67
CA LYS A 5 -9.65 30.06 -5.85
C LYS A 5 -9.13 29.07 -4.80
N ARG A 6 -7.95 29.32 -4.22
CA ARG A 6 -7.32 28.42 -3.25
C ARG A 6 -7.87 28.68 -1.86
N ALA A 7 -8.19 27.63 -1.10
CA ALA A 7 -8.71 27.74 0.26
C ALA A 7 -7.85 28.64 1.16
N SER A 8 -6.51 28.53 1.10
CA SER A 8 -5.61 29.38 1.89
C SER A 8 -5.68 30.87 1.52
N LYS A 9 -5.88 31.20 0.25
CA LYS A 9 -6.03 32.60 -0.19
C LYS A 9 -7.40 33.16 0.20
N ILE A 10 -8.45 32.33 0.18
CA ILE A 10 -9.79 32.72 0.62
C ILE A 10 -9.77 33.04 2.12
N ARG A 11 -9.12 32.19 2.93
CA ARG A 11 -8.97 32.45 4.37
C ARG A 11 -8.28 33.78 4.67
N LYS A 12 -7.18 34.08 3.98
CA LYS A 12 -6.47 35.35 4.11
C LYS A 12 -7.31 36.57 3.72
N LEU A 13 -8.16 36.45 2.69
CA LEU A 13 -8.97 37.56 2.21
C LEU A 13 -10.08 37.94 3.22
N PHE A 14 -10.69 36.94 3.86
CA PHE A 14 -11.80 37.13 4.79
C PHE A 14 -11.39 37.04 6.26
N ASN A 15 -10.08 37.07 6.55
CA ASN A 15 -9.52 36.89 7.89
C ASN A 15 -10.10 35.68 8.66
N LEU A 16 -10.28 34.55 7.96
CA LEU A 16 -10.83 33.33 8.52
C LEU A 16 -9.75 32.47 9.18
N SER A 17 -10.16 31.75 10.22
CA SER A 17 -9.37 30.68 10.81
C SER A 17 -9.29 29.46 9.88
N LYS A 18 -8.56 28.42 10.29
CA LYS A 18 -8.42 27.19 9.51
C LYS A 18 -9.68 26.32 9.61
N GLU A 19 -10.37 26.43 10.74
CA GLU A 19 -11.55 25.70 11.17
C GLU A 19 -12.79 26.18 10.41
N ASP A 20 -12.78 27.45 9.98
CA ASP A 20 -13.88 28.05 9.23
C ASP A 20 -14.08 27.46 7.83
N ASP A 21 -15.36 27.32 7.44
CA ASP A 21 -15.74 26.84 6.12
C ASP A 21 -15.68 27.95 5.06
N VAL A 22 -14.69 27.84 4.18
CA VAL A 22 -14.47 28.73 3.03
C VAL A 22 -15.57 28.68 1.97
N ARG A 23 -16.43 27.64 1.94
CA ARG A 23 -17.46 27.48 0.90
C ARG A 23 -18.50 28.59 0.89
N LYS A 24 -18.87 29.06 2.07
CA LYS A 24 -19.87 30.14 2.24
C LYS A 24 -19.37 31.45 1.63
N TYR A 25 -18.11 31.78 1.90
CA TYR A 25 -17.49 33.05 1.50
C TYR A 25 -17.18 33.16 0.01
N VAL A 26 -16.97 32.04 -0.69
CA VAL A 26 -16.73 32.03 -2.15
C VAL A 26 -17.95 32.52 -2.93
N ASN A 27 -19.14 32.50 -2.33
CA ASN A 27 -20.36 33.00 -2.96
C ASN A 27 -20.42 34.53 -3.05
N THR A 28 -19.60 35.25 -2.29
CA THR A 28 -19.61 36.73 -2.26
C THR A 28 -19.09 37.35 -3.57
N TYR A 29 -18.16 36.69 -4.25
CA TYR A 29 -17.58 37.15 -5.52
C TYR A 29 -17.96 36.28 -6.71
N ARG A 30 -19.21 35.79 -6.72
CA ARG A 30 -19.76 35.10 -7.89
C ARG A 30 -19.86 36.04 -9.07
N ARG A 31 -19.57 35.51 -10.26
CA ARG A 31 -19.78 36.24 -11.51
C ARG A 31 -21.17 35.93 -12.04
N THR A 32 -22.04 36.93 -12.06
CA THR A 32 -23.32 36.91 -12.79
C THR A 32 -23.08 37.29 -14.26
N PHE A 33 -23.75 36.61 -15.17
CA PHE A 33 -23.74 36.94 -16.60
C PHE A 33 -25.01 36.40 -17.26
N THR A 34 -25.45 37.05 -18.32
CA THR A 34 -26.54 36.57 -19.19
C THR A 34 -25.97 35.64 -20.25
N THR A 35 -26.60 34.49 -20.46
CA THR A 35 -26.28 33.63 -21.60
C THR A 35 -26.83 34.22 -22.89
N LYS A 36 -26.34 33.74 -24.04
CA LYS A 36 -26.87 34.14 -25.36
C LYS A 36 -28.37 33.85 -25.51
N SER A 37 -28.88 32.88 -24.74
CA SER A 37 -30.30 32.54 -24.60
C SER A 37 -31.10 33.41 -23.62
N GLY A 38 -30.53 34.52 -23.13
CA GLY A 38 -31.20 35.47 -22.23
C GLY A 38 -31.29 35.04 -20.77
N LYS A 39 -30.90 33.81 -20.41
CA LYS A 39 -30.96 33.32 -19.02
C LYS A 39 -29.85 33.93 -18.17
N LYS A 40 -30.20 34.46 -16.99
CA LYS A 40 -29.21 34.94 -16.01
C LYS A 40 -28.59 33.74 -15.28
N CYS A 41 -27.28 33.59 -15.36
CA CYS A 41 -26.53 32.54 -14.68
C CYS A 41 -25.48 33.14 -13.73
N SER A 42 -25.14 32.39 -12.68
CA SER A 42 -24.13 32.79 -11.70
C SER A 42 -23.09 31.69 -11.53
N LYS A 43 -21.80 32.01 -11.70
CA LYS A 43 -20.68 31.06 -11.58
C LYS A 43 -19.73 31.45 -10.45
N ALA A 44 -19.30 30.45 -9.69
CA ALA A 44 -18.27 30.56 -8.65
C ALA A 44 -17.02 29.75 -9.05
N PRO A 45 -15.81 30.11 -8.59
CA PRO A 45 -14.63 29.29 -8.82
C PRO A 45 -14.65 28.01 -7.97
N LYS A 46 -14.30 26.87 -8.58
CA LYS A 46 -14.08 25.60 -7.85
C LYS A 46 -12.97 25.79 -6.81
N ILE A 47 -13.30 25.64 -5.54
CA ILE A 47 -12.33 25.80 -4.45
C ILE A 47 -11.26 24.72 -4.58
N GLN A 48 -10.01 25.15 -4.66
CA GLN A 48 -8.86 24.25 -4.72
C GLN A 48 -8.20 24.18 -3.34
N ARG A 49 -7.58 23.02 -3.05
CA ARG A 49 -6.88 22.75 -1.77
C ARG A 49 -7.79 22.78 -0.54
N LEU A 50 -9.10 22.66 -0.72
CA LEU A 50 -10.02 22.36 0.38
C LEU A 50 -9.83 20.89 0.78
N VAL A 51 -9.70 20.62 2.08
CA VAL A 51 -9.68 19.26 2.60
C VAL A 51 -11.12 18.73 2.57
N THR A 52 -11.33 17.60 1.88
CA THR A 52 -12.65 16.95 1.78
C THR A 52 -12.56 15.48 2.24
N PRO A 53 -13.68 14.84 2.61
CA PRO A 53 -13.71 13.43 3.00
C PRO A 53 -13.03 12.52 1.97
N LEU A 54 -13.24 12.78 0.68
CA LEU A 54 -12.60 12.04 -0.41
C LEU A 54 -11.07 12.19 -0.40
N THR A 55 -10.54 13.38 -0.12
CA THR A 55 -9.07 13.56 0.00
C THR A 55 -8.50 12.82 1.20
N LEU A 56 -9.23 12.78 2.32
CA LEU A 56 -8.83 12.02 3.52
C LEU A 56 -8.88 10.52 3.26
N GLN A 57 -9.93 10.03 2.60
CA GLN A 57 -10.08 8.64 2.20
C GLN A 57 -8.95 8.19 1.27
N ARG A 58 -8.63 8.97 0.24
CA ARG A 58 -7.49 8.69 -0.67
C ARG A 58 -6.15 8.65 0.07
N LYS A 59 -5.95 9.53 1.06
CA LYS A 59 -4.75 9.51 1.91
C LYS A 59 -4.69 8.23 2.76
N ARG A 60 -5.80 7.85 3.39
CA ARG A 60 -5.92 6.61 4.18
C ARG A 60 -5.65 5.38 3.31
N ALA A 61 -6.26 5.30 2.13
CA ALA A 61 -6.07 4.21 1.17
C ALA A 61 -4.60 4.02 0.78
N ARG A 62 -3.89 5.11 0.45
CA ARG A 62 -2.45 5.06 0.14
C ARG A 62 -1.61 4.46 1.28
N ILE A 63 -1.92 4.84 2.52
CA ILE A 63 -1.21 4.32 3.70
C ILE A 63 -1.52 2.83 3.90
N ALA A 64 -2.79 2.44 3.77
CA ALA A 64 -3.21 1.05 3.87
C ALA A 64 -2.54 0.17 2.82
N GLU A 65 -2.45 0.62 1.58
CA GLU A 65 -1.79 -0.10 0.49
C GLU A 65 -0.30 -0.31 0.77
N LYS A 66 0.40 0.72 1.28
CA LYS A 66 1.81 0.59 1.69
C LYS A 66 1.98 -0.46 2.79
N LYS A 67 1.11 -0.45 3.82
CA LYS A 67 1.12 -1.47 4.88
C LYS A 67 0.87 -2.86 4.33
N LYS A 68 -0.12 -3.02 3.44
CA LYS A 68 -0.43 -4.30 2.78
C LYS A 68 0.77 -4.82 2.00
N ARG A 69 1.49 -3.97 1.26
CA ARG A 69 2.68 -4.34 0.50
C ARG A 69 3.81 -4.84 1.40
N ILE A 70 4.07 -4.17 2.52
CA ILE A 70 5.09 -4.58 3.49
C ILE A 70 4.71 -5.92 4.13
N ALA A 71 3.45 -6.07 4.56
CA ALA A 71 2.97 -7.33 5.14
C ALA A 71 3.11 -8.51 4.17
N LYS A 72 2.74 -8.30 2.90
CA LYS A 72 2.88 -9.30 1.83
C LYS A 72 4.35 -9.69 1.62
N ALA A 73 5.26 -8.72 1.48
CA ALA A 73 6.68 -9.02 1.32
C ALA A 73 7.26 -9.80 2.51
N LYS A 74 6.81 -9.48 3.74
CA LYS A 74 7.23 -10.20 4.96
C LYS A 74 6.70 -11.64 4.99
N SER A 75 5.45 -11.88 4.59
CA SER A 75 4.90 -13.24 4.54
C SER A 75 5.58 -14.08 3.47
N GLU A 76 5.79 -13.54 2.27
CA GLU A 76 6.48 -14.21 1.16
C GLU A 76 7.93 -14.57 1.53
N ALA A 77 8.65 -13.64 2.18
CA ALA A 77 9.99 -13.92 2.68
C ALA A 77 10.00 -15.04 3.73
N ALA A 78 9.05 -15.03 4.67
CA ALA A 78 8.94 -16.08 5.68
C ALA A 78 8.59 -17.45 5.07
N GLU A 79 7.71 -17.50 4.07
CA GLU A 79 7.37 -18.71 3.33
C GLU A 79 8.57 -19.26 2.56
N TYR A 80 9.33 -18.38 1.89
CA TYR A 80 10.54 -18.77 1.19
C TYR A 80 11.61 -19.35 2.13
N GLN A 81 11.79 -18.74 3.31
CA GLN A 81 12.72 -19.27 4.32
C GLN A 81 12.32 -20.66 4.83
N LYS A 82 11.01 -20.91 5.03
CA LYS A 82 10.51 -22.25 5.37
C LYS A 82 10.83 -23.27 4.27
N LEU A 83 10.62 -22.90 3.01
CA LEU A 83 10.92 -23.77 1.87
C LEU A 83 12.41 -24.14 1.83
N LEU A 84 13.29 -23.17 2.04
CA LEU A 84 14.74 -23.40 2.10
C LEU A 84 15.11 -24.38 3.23
N ALA A 85 14.54 -24.20 4.42
CA ALA A 85 14.78 -25.09 5.55
C ALA A 85 14.36 -26.53 5.24
N THR A 86 13.20 -26.73 4.61
CA THR A 86 12.72 -28.05 4.18
C THR A 86 13.67 -28.69 3.17
N ARG A 87 14.09 -27.96 2.12
CA ARG A 87 15.02 -28.46 1.10
C ARG A 87 16.38 -28.87 1.69
N LEU A 88 16.90 -28.10 2.64
CA LEU A 88 18.15 -28.41 3.35
C LEU A 88 18.02 -29.63 4.26
N LYS A 89 16.83 -29.86 4.84
CA LYS A 89 16.53 -31.05 5.64
C LYS A 89 16.48 -32.29 4.74
N GLU A 90 15.70 -32.26 3.65
CA GLU A 90 15.61 -33.33 2.66
C GLU A 90 16.98 -33.70 2.09
N GLN A 91 17.83 -32.71 1.79
CA GLN A 91 19.19 -32.96 1.30
C GLN A 91 20.07 -33.66 2.34
N ARG A 92 19.96 -33.27 3.62
CA ARG A 92 20.68 -33.92 4.73
C ARG A 92 20.22 -35.36 4.92
N GLU A 93 18.91 -35.60 4.92
CA GLU A 93 18.31 -36.94 5.04
C GLU A 93 18.76 -37.85 3.90
N ARG A 94 18.71 -37.37 2.65
CA ARG A 94 19.20 -38.11 1.47
C ARG A 94 20.68 -38.47 1.56
N ARG A 95 21.53 -37.57 2.09
CA ARG A 95 22.96 -37.86 2.32
C ARG A 95 23.16 -38.88 3.43
N SER A 96 22.41 -38.81 4.53
CA SER A 96 22.51 -39.81 5.59
C SER A 96 22.05 -41.19 5.13
N GLU A 97 20.98 -41.28 4.35
CA GLU A 97 20.48 -42.54 3.80
C GLU A 97 21.50 -43.19 2.85
N SER A 98 22.13 -42.41 1.97
CA SER A 98 23.14 -42.93 1.04
C SER A 98 24.39 -43.44 1.78
N LEU A 99 24.83 -42.72 2.82
CA LEU A 99 25.92 -43.16 3.69
C LEU A 99 25.55 -44.41 4.50
N ALA A 100 24.33 -44.50 5.03
CA ALA A 100 23.85 -45.68 5.75
C ALA A 100 23.81 -46.92 4.85
N LYS A 101 23.30 -46.79 3.61
CA LYS A 101 23.33 -47.85 2.59
C LYS A 101 24.75 -48.28 2.23
N LYS A 102 25.71 -47.34 2.16
CA LYS A 102 27.13 -47.67 1.92
C LYS A 102 27.74 -48.43 3.10
N ARG A 103 27.48 -47.98 4.34
CA ARG A 103 27.95 -48.64 5.55
C ARG A 103 27.39 -50.06 5.71
N SER A 104 26.10 -50.27 5.44
CA SER A 104 25.50 -51.60 5.52
C SER A 104 26.06 -52.57 4.48
N ARG A 105 26.35 -52.10 3.26
CA ARG A 105 27.04 -52.91 2.24
C ARG A 105 28.45 -53.29 2.68
N LEU A 106 29.21 -52.36 3.24
CA LEU A 106 30.57 -52.62 3.73
C LEU A 106 30.57 -53.59 4.92
N SER A 107 29.63 -53.46 5.86
CA SER A 107 29.53 -54.38 6.99
C SER A 107 29.03 -55.77 6.60
N ALA A 108 28.19 -55.88 5.56
CA ALA A 108 27.81 -57.18 4.98
C ALA A 108 29.00 -57.86 4.28
N ALA A 109 29.86 -57.08 3.60
CA ALA A 109 31.06 -57.60 2.95
C ALA A 109 32.17 -58.01 3.94
N SER A 110 32.21 -57.43 5.15
CA SER A 110 33.23 -57.70 6.16
C SER A 110 32.86 -58.78 7.19
N LYS A 111 31.65 -59.36 7.12
CA LYS A 111 31.28 -60.49 7.99
C LYS A 111 31.92 -61.77 7.43
N PRO A 112 32.84 -62.44 8.16
CA PRO A 112 33.28 -63.76 7.75
C PRO A 112 32.08 -64.70 7.77
N SER A 113 31.87 -65.48 6.71
CA SER A 113 30.96 -66.60 6.71
C SER A 113 31.48 -67.62 7.72
N ILE A 114 30.96 -67.58 8.95
CA ILE A 114 31.13 -68.68 9.90
C ILE A 114 30.25 -69.81 9.35
N VAL A 115 30.87 -70.67 8.56
CA VAL A 115 30.28 -71.93 8.08
C VAL A 115 30.45 -72.92 9.22
N ALA A 116 29.33 -73.42 9.74
CA ALA A 116 29.27 -74.55 10.67
C ALA A 116 29.37 -75.88 9.90
#